data_AF-A0A835B6C1-F1
#
_entry.id   AF-A0A835B6C1-F1
#
_cell.length_a   1.000
_cell.length_b   1.000
_cell.length_c   1.000
_cell.angle_alpha   90.00
_cell.angle_beta   90.00
_cell.angle_gamma   90.00
#
_symmetry.space_group_name_H-M   'P 1'
#
loop_
_entity.id
_entity.type
_entity.pdbx_description
1 polymer ?
#
loop_
_entity_poly.entity_id
_entity_poly.type
_entity_poly.pdbx_seq_one_letter_code
_entity_poly.pdbx_strand_id
1 'polypeptide(L)'
;MIYTSGYNDQMWIEKAHVFYIQDNEKLSLGPFVLMEVWNIVKTEAKWITYNNGLKNARKRKGPGNEKEVEDEGHIDIDELDDQPRPMGQKHAKKLKYSKSKEVETIDLDELDKFGKIQDEQNANRLKVLEMQQKLSSEKIEQTKLAHLAAKEQKEAAQMQREARKFELETKMFETYNRLLSMDVSMMSNEEKEEHANTMKCLKKKLFAEN
;
A
#
# COMPACT_ATOMS: atom_id res chain seq x y z
N MET A 1 -33.16 13.02 -10.66
CA MET A 1 -31.98 12.76 -11.51
C MET A 1 -30.82 13.58 -10.92
N ILE A 2 -29.87 12.95 -10.24
CA ILE A 2 -28.72 13.68 -9.67
C ILE A 2 -27.66 13.75 -10.77
N TYR A 3 -27.41 14.93 -11.32
CA TYR A 3 -26.29 15.16 -12.23
C TYR A 3 -24.99 14.99 -11.44
N THR A 4 -24.22 13.95 -11.75
CA THR A 4 -22.97 13.59 -11.03
C THR A 4 -21.71 14.13 -11.70
N SER A 5 -21.84 14.90 -12.79
CA SER A 5 -20.72 15.37 -13.61
C SER A 5 -19.82 16.42 -12.95
N GLY A 6 -20.03 16.75 -11.68
CA GLY A 6 -19.18 17.67 -10.89
C GLY A 6 -18.80 17.14 -9.50
N TYR A 7 -19.06 15.87 -9.19
CA TYR A 7 -18.74 15.30 -7.88
C TYR A 7 -17.25 14.94 -7.82
N ASN A 8 -16.53 15.59 -6.92
CA ASN A 8 -15.16 15.21 -6.53
C ASN A 8 -15.19 13.90 -5.72
N ASP A 9 -14.09 13.14 -5.72
CA ASP A 9 -13.90 11.90 -4.96
C ASP A 9 -14.25 12.04 -3.48
N GLN A 10 -13.96 13.21 -2.88
CA GLN A 10 -14.31 13.51 -1.49
C GLN A 10 -15.83 13.49 -1.26
N MET A 11 -16.63 14.02 -2.19
CA MET A 11 -18.10 14.02 -2.08
C MET A 11 -18.66 12.61 -2.20
N TRP A 12 -18.01 11.74 -2.99
CA TRP A 12 -18.37 10.33 -3.09
C TRP A 12 -18.08 9.57 -1.79
N ILE A 13 -16.95 9.86 -1.15
CA ILE A 13 -16.58 9.30 0.14
C ILE A 13 -17.59 9.72 1.22
N GLU A 14 -17.94 11.01 1.29
CA GLU A 14 -18.94 11.52 2.24
C GLU A 14 -20.29 10.83 2.04
N LYS A 15 -20.73 10.68 0.79
CA LYS A 15 -21.98 9.99 0.48
C LYS A 15 -21.93 8.51 0.88
N ALA A 16 -20.79 7.84 0.68
CA ALA A 16 -20.60 6.46 1.09
C ALA A 16 -20.62 6.30 2.62
N HIS A 17 -20.08 7.27 3.37
CA HIS A 17 -20.16 7.29 4.83
C HIS A 17 -21.60 7.42 5.33
N VAL A 18 -22.41 8.27 4.70
CA VAL A 18 -23.84 8.39 5.03
C VAL A 18 -24.57 7.05 4.83
N PHE A 19 -24.33 6.37 3.70
CA PHE A 19 -24.89 5.04 3.45
C PHE A 19 -24.45 4.01 4.49
N TYR A 20 -23.15 3.99 4.83
CA TYR A 20 -22.63 3.07 5.83
C TYR A 20 -23.30 3.25 7.20
N ILE A 21 -23.52 4.50 7.63
CA ILE A 21 -24.19 4.77 8.90
C ILE A 21 -25.63 4.27 8.85
N GLN A 22 -26.37 4.59 7.78
CA GLN A 22 -27.77 4.18 7.60
C GLN A 22 -27.93 2.65 7.58
N ASP A 23 -27.11 1.93 6.81
CA ASP A 23 -27.17 0.48 6.70
C ASP A 23 -26.86 -0.24 8.02
N ASN A 24 -26.10 0.42 8.91
CA ASN A 24 -25.66 -0.13 10.19
C ASN A 24 -26.35 0.49 11.42
N GLU A 25 -27.44 1.25 11.25
CA GLU A 25 -28.17 1.88 12.36
C GLU A 25 -28.61 0.86 13.42
N LYS A 26 -29.02 -0.34 12.98
CA LYS A 26 -29.45 -1.43 13.88
C LYS A 26 -28.30 -2.07 14.66
N LEU A 27 -27.07 -1.93 14.17
CA LEU A 27 -25.88 -2.54 14.74
C LEU A 27 -25.14 -1.58 15.67
N SER A 28 -25.58 -0.32 15.80
CA SER A 28 -24.92 0.73 16.59
C SER A 28 -23.43 0.87 16.28
N LEU A 29 -23.02 0.54 15.06
CA LEU A 29 -21.65 0.69 14.61
C LEU A 29 -21.40 2.19 14.41
N GLY A 30 -20.34 2.69 15.05
CA GLY A 30 -19.91 4.07 14.89
C GLY A 30 -19.41 4.39 13.47
N PRO A 31 -18.85 5.59 13.25
CA PRO A 31 -18.31 5.98 11.95
C PRO A 31 -17.28 4.97 11.42
N PHE A 32 -17.22 4.79 10.11
CA PHE A 32 -16.23 3.91 9.48
C PHE A 32 -14.79 4.40 9.77
N VAL A 33 -14.02 3.60 10.51
CA VAL A 33 -12.69 3.98 11.03
C VAL A 33 -11.52 3.61 10.12
N LEU A 34 -11.72 2.75 9.12
CA LEU A 34 -10.62 2.25 8.27
C LEU A 34 -10.35 3.12 7.04
N MET A 35 -10.66 4.42 7.10
CA MET A 35 -10.40 5.35 6.00
C MET A 35 -8.91 5.53 5.70
N GLU A 36 -8.06 5.49 6.72
CA GLU A 36 -6.61 5.57 6.54
C GLU A 36 -6.07 4.36 5.77
N VAL A 37 -6.55 3.15 6.11
CA VAL A 37 -6.24 1.91 5.40
C VAL A 37 -6.73 1.99 3.95
N TRP A 38 -7.94 2.49 3.73
CA TRP A 38 -8.46 2.72 2.39
C TRP A 38 -7.58 3.67 1.57
N ASN A 39 -7.16 4.79 2.16
CA ASN A 39 -6.31 5.77 1.49
C ASN A 39 -4.94 5.22 1.10
N ILE A 40 -4.39 4.28 1.86
CA ILE A 40 -3.14 3.58 1.54
C ILE A 40 -3.36 2.58 0.41
N VAL A 41 -4.43 1.77 0.48
CA VAL A 41 -4.65 0.65 -0.45
C VAL A 41 -5.22 1.10 -1.79
N LYS A 42 -5.93 2.24 -1.87
CA LYS A 42 -6.61 2.67 -3.11
C LYS A 42 -5.67 2.88 -4.30
N THR A 43 -4.40 3.19 -4.04
CA THR A 43 -3.34 3.41 -5.05
C THR A 43 -2.49 2.17 -5.31
N GLU A 44 -2.66 1.08 -4.55
CA GLU A 44 -1.88 -0.14 -4.74
C GLU A 44 -2.22 -0.82 -6.07
N ALA A 45 -1.20 -1.30 -6.80
CA ALA A 45 -1.35 -1.87 -8.13
C ALA A 45 -2.34 -3.05 -8.14
N LYS A 46 -2.30 -3.90 -7.12
CA LYS A 46 -3.24 -5.03 -6.97
C LYS A 46 -4.69 -4.56 -6.90
N TRP A 47 -4.95 -3.50 -6.13
CA TRP A 47 -6.28 -2.95 -5.95
C TRP A 47 -6.81 -2.30 -7.23
N ILE A 48 -5.95 -1.55 -7.93
CA ILE A 48 -6.26 -0.94 -9.22
C ILE A 48 -6.60 -2.01 -10.27
N THR A 49 -5.78 -3.04 -10.42
CA THR A 49 -6.01 -4.13 -11.37
C THR A 49 -7.32 -4.85 -11.10
N TYR A 50 -7.59 -5.18 -9.84
CA TYR A 50 -8.85 -5.82 -9.43
C TYR A 50 -10.07 -4.97 -9.80
N ASN A 51 -10.06 -3.68 -9.43
CA ASN A 51 -11.18 -2.78 -9.70
C ASN A 51 -11.40 -2.51 -11.19
N ASN A 52 -10.33 -2.41 -11.98
CA ASN A 52 -10.42 -2.26 -13.43
C ASN A 52 -11.04 -3.51 -14.07
N GLY A 53 -10.65 -4.70 -13.63
CA GLY A 53 -11.29 -5.96 -14.04
C GLY A 53 -12.79 -5.97 -13.73
N LEU A 54 -13.17 -5.51 -12.53
CA LEU A 54 -14.56 -5.42 -12.10
C LEU A 54 -15.38 -4.43 -12.94
N LYS A 55 -14.83 -3.25 -13.24
CA LYS A 55 -15.45 -2.24 -14.12
C LYS A 55 -15.68 -2.80 -15.52
N ASN A 56 -14.71 -3.52 -16.07
CA ASN A 56 -14.82 -4.14 -17.39
C ASN A 56 -15.87 -5.26 -17.42
N ALA A 57 -15.96 -6.06 -16.35
CA ALA A 57 -16.99 -7.09 -16.23
C ALA A 57 -18.40 -6.50 -16.14
N ARG A 58 -18.56 -5.35 -15.46
CA ARG A 58 -19.85 -4.63 -15.39
C ARG A 58 -20.26 -4.04 -16.75
N LYS A 59 -19.31 -3.49 -17.52
CA LYS A 59 -19.58 -2.97 -18.88
C LYS A 59 -20.07 -4.07 -19.84
N ARG A 60 -19.54 -5.30 -19.71
CA ARG A 60 -20.01 -6.45 -20.52
C ARG A 60 -21.42 -6.93 -20.18
N LYS A 61 -21.99 -6.51 -19.03
CA LYS A 61 -23.34 -6.86 -18.59
C LYS A 61 -24.34 -5.70 -18.70
N GLY A 62 -23.95 -4.57 -19.29
CA GLY A 62 -24.88 -3.45 -19.52
C GLY A 62 -25.86 -3.75 -20.66
N PRO A 63 -27.14 -3.34 -20.56
CA PRO A 63 -28.09 -3.41 -21.66
C PRO A 63 -27.75 -2.27 -22.63
N GLY A 64 -27.02 -2.57 -23.71
CA GLY A 64 -26.63 -1.53 -24.67
C GLY A 64 -25.46 -1.91 -25.57
N ASN A 65 -25.32 -3.18 -25.94
CA ASN A 65 -24.48 -3.57 -27.08
C ASN A 65 -25.40 -3.84 -28.28
N GLU A 66 -26.02 -2.78 -28.79
CA GLU A 66 -26.57 -2.82 -30.15
C GLU A 66 -25.39 -2.81 -31.11
N LYS A 67 -25.20 -3.93 -31.79
CA LYS A 67 -24.30 -4.01 -32.95
C LYS A 67 -24.98 -3.24 -34.07
N GLU A 68 -24.32 -2.21 -34.56
CA GLU A 68 -24.62 -1.61 -35.86
C GLU A 68 -24.47 -2.71 -36.93
N VAL A 69 -25.61 -3.18 -37.44
CA VAL A 69 -25.68 -3.88 -38.72
C VAL A 69 -26.66 -3.06 -39.54
N GLU A 70 -26.13 -2.15 -40.35
CA GLU A 70 -26.89 -1.54 -41.43
C GLU A 70 -27.17 -2.63 -42.48
N ASP A 71 -28.44 -3.00 -42.53
CA ASP A 71 -29.10 -3.67 -43.65
C ASP A 71 -29.37 -2.61 -44.73
N GLU A 72 -29.22 -3.01 -46.01
CA GLU A 72 -30.14 -2.73 -47.12
C GLU A 72 -29.40 -2.78 -48.48
N GLY A 73 -29.83 -3.69 -49.35
CA GLY A 73 -29.33 -3.83 -50.71
C GLY A 73 -29.98 -4.99 -51.48
N HIS A 74 -31.29 -4.87 -51.70
CA HIS A 74 -32.16 -5.53 -52.71
C HIS A 74 -31.50 -6.51 -53.72
N ILE A 75 -31.94 -7.77 -53.74
CA ILE A 75 -31.69 -8.70 -54.86
C ILE A 75 -32.99 -9.41 -55.22
N ASP A 76 -33.40 -9.22 -56.47
CA ASP A 76 -34.60 -9.76 -57.12
C ASP A 76 -34.72 -11.28 -56.95
N ILE A 77 -35.88 -11.69 -56.42
CA ILE A 77 -36.33 -13.07 -56.30
C ILE A 77 -36.89 -13.46 -57.68
N ASP A 78 -36.07 -14.01 -58.58
CA ASP A 78 -36.58 -14.93 -59.62
C ASP A 78 -35.48 -15.68 -60.42
N GLU A 79 -34.20 -15.59 -60.06
CA GLU A 79 -33.13 -16.28 -60.83
C GLU A 79 -32.03 -16.91 -59.95
N LEU A 80 -32.43 -17.72 -58.95
CA LEU A 80 -31.51 -18.66 -58.27
C LEU A 80 -31.92 -20.09 -58.58
N ASP A 81 -31.42 -20.55 -59.73
CA ASP A 81 -31.36 -21.93 -60.16
C ASP A 81 -30.78 -22.84 -59.04
N ASP A 82 -31.33 -24.05 -58.93
CA ASP A 82 -31.22 -25.02 -57.83
C ASP A 82 -29.86 -25.08 -57.10
N GLN A 83 -29.71 -24.27 -56.04
CA GLN A 83 -28.64 -24.48 -55.07
C GLN A 83 -29.02 -25.70 -54.20
N PRO A 84 -28.18 -26.77 -54.17
CA PRO A 84 -28.54 -27.99 -53.45
C PRO A 84 -28.78 -27.66 -51.98
N ARG A 85 -29.98 -28.02 -51.49
CA ARG A 85 -30.39 -27.72 -50.11
C ARG A 85 -29.31 -28.17 -49.14
N PRO A 86 -28.95 -27.34 -48.13
CA PRO A 86 -27.96 -27.70 -47.14
C PRO A 86 -28.25 -29.07 -46.53
N MET A 87 -27.20 -29.88 -46.39
CA MET A 87 -27.28 -31.21 -45.82
C MET A 87 -28.03 -31.19 -44.48
N GLY A 88 -29.14 -31.94 -44.40
CA GLY A 88 -29.99 -31.96 -43.22
C GLY A 88 -29.26 -32.39 -41.95
N GLN A 89 -29.68 -31.85 -40.80
CA GLN A 89 -29.04 -32.04 -39.49
C GLN A 89 -28.77 -33.51 -39.13
N LYS A 90 -29.68 -34.43 -39.51
CA LYS A 90 -29.51 -35.88 -39.26
C LYS A 90 -28.33 -36.46 -40.05
N HIS A 91 -28.14 -36.05 -41.30
CA HIS A 91 -27.07 -36.52 -42.15
C HIS A 91 -25.74 -35.88 -41.78
N ALA A 92 -25.76 -34.58 -41.46
CA ALA A 92 -24.61 -33.86 -40.93
C ALA A 92 -24.11 -34.47 -39.60
N LYS A 93 -25.02 -34.84 -38.68
CA LYS A 93 -24.64 -35.56 -37.45
C LYS A 93 -24.01 -36.91 -37.75
N LYS A 94 -24.60 -37.71 -38.64
CA LYS A 94 -24.04 -39.03 -39.00
C LYS A 94 -22.62 -38.94 -39.58
N LEU A 95 -22.36 -37.97 -40.46
CA LEU A 95 -21.04 -37.72 -41.04
C LEU A 95 -20.02 -37.24 -40.01
N LYS A 96 -20.43 -36.40 -39.04
CA LYS A 96 -19.55 -36.03 -37.91
C LYS A 96 -19.21 -37.24 -37.04
N TYR A 97 -20.20 -38.04 -36.68
CA TYR A 97 -20.00 -39.23 -35.84
C TYR A 97 -19.21 -40.34 -36.54
N SER A 98 -19.31 -40.48 -37.87
CA SER A 98 -18.49 -41.43 -38.63
C SER A 98 -17.03 -40.99 -38.71
N LYS A 99 -16.77 -39.67 -38.81
CA LYS A 99 -15.40 -39.12 -38.81
C LYS A 99 -14.71 -39.24 -37.46
N SER A 100 -15.46 -39.12 -36.36
CA SER A 100 -14.93 -39.29 -35.00
C SER A 100 -14.78 -40.76 -34.56
N LYS A 101 -14.98 -41.74 -35.46
CA LYS A 101 -14.79 -43.17 -35.16
C LYS A 101 -13.38 -43.66 -35.52
N GLU A 102 -12.58 -42.82 -36.18
CA GLU A 102 -11.13 -42.98 -36.18
C GLU A 102 -10.64 -42.55 -34.80
N VAL A 103 -10.30 -43.54 -33.98
CA VAL A 103 -9.63 -43.32 -32.70
C VAL A 103 -8.27 -42.71 -33.06
N GLU A 104 -8.12 -41.40 -32.90
CA GLU A 104 -6.79 -40.77 -32.83
C GLU A 104 -6.03 -41.48 -31.72
N THR A 105 -5.10 -42.37 -32.10
CA THR A 105 -4.20 -43.03 -31.18
C THR A 105 -3.43 -41.94 -30.44
N ILE A 106 -3.73 -41.76 -29.15
CA ILE A 106 -3.04 -40.78 -28.29
C ILE A 106 -1.55 -41.09 -28.33
N ASP A 107 -0.74 -40.16 -28.83
CA ASP A 107 0.72 -40.28 -28.82
C ASP A 107 1.22 -40.13 -27.38
N LEU A 108 1.57 -41.27 -26.77
CA LEU A 108 2.04 -41.35 -25.40
C LEU A 108 3.37 -40.61 -25.19
N ASP A 109 4.22 -40.52 -26.23
CA ASP A 109 5.50 -39.82 -26.16
C ASP A 109 5.31 -38.30 -26.15
N GLU A 110 4.27 -37.81 -26.82
CA GLU A 110 3.89 -36.40 -26.80
C GLU A 110 3.33 -36.01 -25.42
N LEU A 111 2.51 -36.87 -24.83
CA LEU A 111 1.95 -36.67 -23.49
C LEU A 111 3.02 -36.63 -22.40
N ASP A 112 4.06 -37.48 -22.50
CA ASP A 112 5.22 -37.46 -21.59
C ASP A 112 6.03 -36.15 -21.67
N LYS A 113 6.21 -35.62 -22.89
CA LYS A 113 6.86 -34.31 -23.08
C LYS A 113 6.08 -33.19 -22.40
N PHE A 114 4.75 -33.19 -22.54
CA PHE A 114 3.90 -32.20 -21.85
C PHE A 114 4.01 -32.33 -20.33
N GLY A 115 4.04 -33.56 -19.79
CA GLY A 115 4.27 -33.81 -18.37
C GLY A 115 5.58 -33.20 -17.87
N LYS A 116 6.69 -33.46 -18.57
CA LYS A 116 8.01 -32.92 -18.24
C LYS A 116 8.06 -31.39 -18.25
N ILE A 117 7.44 -30.77 -19.26
CA ILE A 117 7.36 -29.30 -19.37
C ILE A 117 6.57 -28.72 -18.20
N GLN A 118 5.45 -29.36 -17.82
CA GLN A 118 4.62 -28.91 -16.70
C GLN A 118 5.36 -29.05 -15.37
N ASP A 119 6.09 -30.14 -15.15
CA ASP A 119 6.89 -30.36 -13.95
C ASP A 119 8.02 -29.34 -13.83
N GLU A 120 8.75 -29.08 -14.91
CA GLU A 120 9.80 -28.07 -14.95
C GLU A 120 9.23 -26.66 -14.70
N GLN A 121 8.09 -26.32 -15.30
CA GLN A 121 7.42 -25.04 -15.06
C GLN A 121 6.98 -24.91 -13.59
N ASN A 122 6.44 -25.97 -12.99
CA ASN A 122 6.06 -25.99 -11.58
C ASN A 122 7.26 -25.83 -10.66
N ALA A 123 8.37 -26.53 -10.94
CA ALA A 123 9.60 -26.40 -10.19
C ALA A 123 10.18 -24.98 -10.26
N ASN A 124 10.18 -24.37 -11.46
CA ASN A 124 10.61 -22.98 -11.64
C ASN A 124 9.71 -22.00 -10.89
N ARG A 125 8.38 -22.21 -10.94
CA ARG A 125 7.43 -21.39 -10.18
C ARG A 125 7.68 -21.48 -8.68
N LEU A 126 7.96 -22.67 -8.16
CA LEU A 126 8.25 -22.88 -6.74
C LEU A 126 9.53 -22.13 -6.31
N LYS A 127 10.61 -22.22 -7.09
CA LYS A 127 11.86 -21.49 -6.83
C LYS A 127 11.66 -19.97 -6.78
N VAL A 128 10.86 -19.43 -7.70
CA VAL A 128 10.53 -17.99 -7.72
C VAL A 128 9.76 -17.57 -6.47
N LEU A 129 8.79 -18.38 -6.03
CA LEU A 129 8.03 -18.11 -4.81
C LEU A 129 8.92 -18.14 -3.56
N GLU A 130 9.83 -19.12 -3.46
CA GLU A 130 10.79 -19.20 -2.36
C GLU A 130 11.72 -17.98 -2.33
N MET A 131 12.24 -17.56 -3.48
CA MET A 131 13.08 -16.37 -3.58
C MET A 131 12.32 -15.11 -3.19
N GLN A 132 11.07 -14.97 -3.65
CA GLN A 132 10.22 -13.82 -3.30
C GLN A 132 9.92 -13.80 -1.79
N GLN A 133 9.68 -14.95 -1.18
CA GLN A 133 9.48 -15.07 0.27
C GLN A 133 10.72 -14.64 1.04
N LYS A 134 11.91 -15.12 0.62
CA LYS A 134 13.20 -14.75 1.24
C LYS A 134 13.49 -13.25 1.14
N LEU A 135 13.32 -12.66 -0.05
CA LEU A 135 13.52 -11.22 -0.24
C LEU A 135 12.52 -10.40 0.58
N SER A 136 11.27 -10.88 0.68
CA SER A 136 10.25 -10.22 1.51
C SER A 136 10.60 -10.28 2.99
N SER A 137 11.04 -11.44 3.51
CA SER A 137 11.43 -11.56 4.91
C SER A 137 12.66 -10.72 5.23
N GLU A 138 13.69 -10.77 4.38
CA GLU A 138 14.92 -10.01 4.53
C GLU A 138 14.64 -8.51 4.54
N LYS A 139 13.76 -8.02 3.64
CA LYS A 139 13.37 -6.60 3.62
C LYS A 139 12.67 -6.16 4.90
N ILE A 140 11.80 -7.01 5.47
CA ILE A 140 11.13 -6.72 6.74
C ILE A 140 12.15 -6.70 7.89
N GLU A 141 13.07 -7.66 7.94
CA GLU A 141 14.11 -7.72 8.96
C GLU A 141 15.07 -6.54 8.87
N GLN A 142 15.51 -6.17 7.67
CA GLN A 142 16.34 -5.00 7.42
C GLN A 142 15.66 -3.71 7.89
N THR A 143 14.36 -3.56 7.63
CA THR A 143 13.59 -2.39 8.08
C THR A 143 13.49 -2.35 9.60
N LYS A 144 13.27 -3.49 10.26
CA LYS A 144 13.26 -3.59 11.73
C LYS A 144 14.61 -3.22 12.34
N LEU A 145 15.71 -3.73 11.76
CA LEU A 145 17.07 -3.40 12.20
C LEU A 145 17.37 -1.90 12.04
N ALA A 146 17.01 -1.32 10.90
CA ALA A 146 17.20 0.11 10.66
C ALA A 146 16.42 0.97 11.66
N HIS A 147 15.17 0.58 11.98
CA HIS A 147 14.37 1.27 12.99
C HIS A 147 15.00 1.15 14.40
N LEU A 148 15.49 -0.03 14.78
CA LEU A 148 16.17 -0.21 16.07
C LEU A 148 17.45 0.63 16.16
N ALA A 149 18.27 0.64 15.11
CA ALA A 149 19.47 1.47 15.05
C ALA A 149 19.15 2.97 15.16
N ALA A 150 18.10 3.44 14.47
CA ALA A 150 17.65 4.82 14.57
C ALA A 150 17.15 5.18 15.99
N LYS A 151 16.45 4.25 16.64
CA LYS A 151 16.00 4.42 18.03
C LYS A 151 17.19 4.52 18.99
N GLU A 152 18.15 3.61 18.89
CA GLU A 152 19.36 3.59 19.72
C GLU A 152 20.20 4.86 19.52
N GLN A 153 20.37 5.31 18.27
CA GLN A 153 21.06 6.58 17.99
C GLN A 153 20.37 7.78 18.65
N LYS A 154 19.04 7.83 18.63
CA LYS A 154 18.27 8.90 19.28
C LYS A 154 18.47 8.87 20.80
N GLU A 155 18.43 7.68 21.41
CA GLU A 155 18.65 7.48 22.84
C GLU A 155 20.07 7.86 23.26
N ALA A 156 21.09 7.42 22.51
CA ALA A 156 22.48 7.80 22.74
C ALA A 156 22.70 9.31 22.63
N ALA A 157 22.07 9.97 21.66
CA ALA A 157 22.14 11.42 21.50
C ALA A 157 21.48 12.17 22.67
N GLN A 158 20.37 11.64 23.21
CA GLN A 158 19.72 12.20 24.39
C GLN A 158 20.62 12.04 25.63
N MET A 159 21.16 10.84 25.86
CA MET A 159 22.06 10.55 26.97
C MET A 159 23.32 11.46 26.92
N GLN A 160 23.89 11.69 25.74
CA GLN A 160 25.00 12.64 25.58
C GLN A 160 24.60 14.08 25.93
N ARG A 161 23.40 14.53 25.55
CA ARG A 161 22.94 15.89 25.90
C ARG A 161 22.74 16.04 27.41
N GLU A 162 22.17 15.04 28.06
CA GLU A 162 22.00 15.01 29.51
C GLU A 162 23.35 14.97 30.23
N ALA A 163 24.29 14.12 29.78
CA ALA A 163 25.64 14.09 30.32
C ALA A 163 26.36 15.44 30.20
N ARG A 164 26.29 16.11 29.04
CA ARG A 164 26.85 17.46 28.85
C ARG A 164 26.20 18.50 29.76
N LYS A 165 24.89 18.38 29.99
CA LYS A 165 24.17 19.26 30.91
C LYS A 165 24.70 19.08 32.35
N PHE A 166 24.82 17.84 32.81
CA PHE A 166 25.40 17.55 34.12
C PHE A 166 26.85 18.00 34.24
N GLU A 167 27.70 17.77 33.23
CA GLU A 167 29.09 18.26 33.24
C GLU A 167 29.16 19.80 33.34
N LEU A 168 28.30 20.51 32.60
CA LEU A 168 28.23 21.96 32.66
C LEU A 168 27.80 22.42 34.06
N GLU A 169 26.79 21.78 34.63
CA GLU A 169 26.29 22.08 35.97
C GLU A 169 27.37 21.83 37.04
N THR A 170 28.08 20.70 36.99
CA THR A 170 29.21 20.39 37.88
C THR A 170 30.29 21.46 37.80
N LYS A 171 30.70 21.87 36.58
CA LYS A 171 31.70 22.94 36.39
C LYS A 171 31.22 24.28 36.94
N MET A 172 29.93 24.58 36.81
CA MET A 172 29.35 25.79 37.39
C MET A 172 29.36 25.74 38.92
N PHE A 173 29.06 24.59 39.54
CA PHE A 173 29.18 24.39 40.99
C PHE A 173 30.62 24.53 41.48
N GLU A 174 31.58 23.92 40.80
CA GLU A 174 33.01 24.07 41.12
C GLU A 174 33.46 25.53 41.07
N THR A 175 33.05 26.26 40.03
CA THR A 175 33.34 27.70 39.88
C THR A 175 32.71 28.51 41.01
N TYR A 176 31.44 28.24 41.33
CA TYR A 176 30.73 28.90 42.43
C TYR A 176 31.43 28.67 43.78
N ASN A 177 31.80 27.42 44.10
CA ASN A 177 32.50 27.08 45.34
C ASN A 177 33.87 27.76 45.43
N ARG A 178 34.60 27.85 44.31
CA ARG A 178 35.87 28.56 44.23
C ARG A 178 35.70 30.06 44.51
N LEU A 179 34.73 30.71 43.88
CA LEU A 179 34.45 32.13 44.09
C LEU A 179 33.96 32.42 45.52
N LEU A 180 33.19 31.49 46.11
CA LEU A 180 32.73 31.58 47.50
C LEU A 180 33.89 31.54 48.50
N SER A 181 34.95 30.80 48.17
CA SER A 181 36.14 30.63 49.03
C SER A 181 37.23 31.67 48.76
N MET A 182 37.01 32.59 47.81
CA MET A 182 38.00 33.59 47.43
C MET A 182 38.05 34.72 48.45
N ASP A 183 39.26 35.11 48.88
CA ASP A 183 39.42 36.29 49.75
C ASP A 183 39.16 37.57 48.94
N VAL A 184 38.21 38.37 49.42
CA VAL A 184 37.78 39.65 48.83
C VAL A 184 38.31 40.85 49.61
N SER A 185 39.10 40.64 50.68
CA SER A 185 39.55 41.71 51.58
C SER A 185 40.33 42.82 50.85
N MET A 186 41.20 42.43 49.91
CA MET A 186 42.08 43.32 49.14
C MET A 186 41.46 43.85 47.84
N MET A 187 40.21 43.52 47.54
CA MET A 187 39.52 44.03 46.35
C MET A 187 39.00 45.46 46.55
N SER A 188 39.03 46.25 45.49
CA SER A 188 38.36 47.55 45.40
C SER A 188 36.83 47.40 45.50
N ASN A 189 36.12 48.52 45.70
CA ASN A 189 34.66 48.49 45.80
C ASN A 189 33.99 48.03 44.49
N GLU A 190 34.55 48.41 43.34
CA GLU A 190 34.04 48.01 42.02
C GLU A 190 34.22 46.49 41.79
N GLU A 191 35.41 45.95 42.10
CA GLU A 191 35.69 44.51 42.01
C GLU A 191 34.80 43.68 42.97
N LYS A 192 34.51 44.20 44.18
CA LYS A 192 33.61 43.55 45.13
C LYS A 192 32.17 43.51 44.61
N GLU A 193 31.73 44.57 43.95
CA GLU A 193 30.41 44.63 43.33
C GLU A 193 30.30 43.64 42.16
N GLU A 194 31.31 43.56 41.30
CA GLU A 194 31.38 42.57 40.22
C GLU A 194 31.41 41.12 40.73
N HIS A 195 32.18 40.86 41.80
CA HIS A 195 32.22 39.55 42.45
C HIS A 195 30.84 39.15 42.98
N ALA A 196 30.17 40.05 43.72
CA ALA A 196 28.84 39.82 44.25
C ALA A 196 27.80 39.60 43.14
N ASN A 197 27.88 40.38 42.05
CA ASN A 197 27.02 40.23 40.87
C ASN A 197 27.23 38.88 40.18
N THR A 198 28.48 38.46 40.00
CA THR A 198 28.83 37.16 39.41
C THR A 198 28.31 36.01 40.27
N MET A 199 28.51 36.08 41.58
CA MET A 199 27.99 35.10 42.55
C MET A 199 26.47 35.02 42.50
N LYS A 200 25.77 36.16 42.44
CA LYS A 200 24.31 36.22 42.33
C LYS A 200 23.81 35.59 41.01
N CYS A 201 24.49 35.85 39.90
CA CYS A 201 24.17 35.25 38.59
C CYS A 201 24.34 33.73 38.60
N LEU A 202 25.45 33.21 39.14
CA LEU A 202 25.69 31.77 39.26
C LEU A 202 24.69 31.11 40.20
N LYS A 203 24.42 31.73 41.36
CA LYS A 203 23.43 31.24 42.32
C LYS A 203 22.05 31.08 41.68
N LYS A 204 21.59 32.05 40.89
CA LYS A 204 20.31 31.97 40.16
C LYS A 204 20.28 30.87 39.10
N LYS A 205 21.42 30.57 38.45
CA LYS A 205 21.50 29.51 37.44
C LYS A 205 21.59 28.11 38.06
N LEU A 206 22.28 27.96 39.18
CA LEU A 206 22.47 26.68 39.87
C LEU A 206 21.28 26.30 40.75
N PHE A 207 20.69 27.27 41.42
CA PHE A 207 19.56 27.09 42.29
C PHE A 207 18.39 27.86 41.68
N ALA A 208 17.52 27.16 40.95
CA ALA A 208 16.27 27.76 40.51
C ALA A 208 15.55 28.37 41.72
N GLU A 209 15.12 29.63 41.60
CA GLU A 209 14.24 30.26 42.59
C GLU A 209 12.90 29.49 42.53
N ASN A 210 12.73 28.54 43.45
CA ASN A 210 11.42 27.95 43.76
C ASN A 210 10.52 29.00 44.42
#